data_AF-A0A6H0IY79-F1
#
_entry.id   AF-A0A6H0IY79-F1
#
_cell.length_a   1.000
_cell.length_b   1.000
_cell.length_c   1.000
_cell.angle_alpha   90.00
_cell.angle_beta   90.00
_cell.angle_gamma   90.00
#
_symmetry.space_group_name_H-M   'P 1'
#
loop_
_entity.id
_entity.type
_entity.pdbx_description
1 polymer ?
#
loop_
_entity_poly.entity_id
_entity_poly.type
_entity_poly.pdbx_seq_one_letter_code
_entity_poly.pdbx_strand_id
1 'polypeptide(L)' 'MRLLIAVAVSAVIVGLYVFLLYAFATWIWPVLPDWAMLIAFVLIAVFLVGSPIMALRHYGQVRSAARKARGDDEDKA' A
#
# COMPACT_ATOMS: atom_id res chain seq x y z
N MET A 1 -15.57 13.40 14.79
CA MET A 1 -15.94 13.93 13.45
C MET A 1 -14.79 13.86 12.44
N ARG A 2 -13.59 14.41 12.71
CA ARG A 2 -12.42 14.31 11.80
C ARG A 2 -12.06 12.88 11.40
N LEU A 3 -12.17 11.92 12.33
CA LEU A 3 -11.85 10.51 12.08
C LEU A 3 -12.86 9.83 11.15
N LEU A 4 -14.16 10.13 11.28
CA LEU A 4 -15.21 9.66 10.38
C LEU A 4 -15.04 10.22 8.96
N ILE A 5 -14.65 11.50 8.85
CA ILE A 5 -14.37 12.13 7.55
C ILE A 5 -13.12 11.49 6.92
N ALA A 6 -12.06 11.23 7.69
CA ALA A 6 -10.86 10.57 7.18
C ALA A 6 -11.14 9.15 6.69
N VAL A 7 -11.98 8.39 7.41
CA VAL A 7 -12.40 7.04 7.00
C VAL A 7 -13.31 7.10 5.77
N ALA A 8 -14.22 8.06 5.68
CA ALA A 8 -15.06 8.22 4.50
C ALA A 8 -14.23 8.58 3.25
N VAL A 9 -13.26 9.49 3.38
CA VAL A 9 -12.35 9.87 2.30
C VAL A 9 -11.47 8.68 1.89
N SER A 10 -10.93 7.93 2.85
CA SER A 10 -10.13 6.74 2.53
C SER A 10 -10.98 5.67 1.81
N ALA A 11 -12.22 5.44 2.26
CA ALA A 11 -13.13 4.51 1.62
C ALA A 11 -13.47 4.91 0.18
N VAL A 12 -13.67 6.21 -0.08
CA VAL A 12 -13.91 6.72 -1.43
C VAL A 12 -12.67 6.52 -2.32
N ILE A 13 -11.48 6.84 -1.82
CA ILE A 13 -10.24 6.68 -2.58
C ILE A 13 -9.98 5.20 -2.91
N VAL A 14 -10.13 4.31 -1.92
CA VAL A 14 -9.99 2.87 -2.11
C VAL A 14 -11.04 2.35 -3.10
N GLY A 15 -12.30 2.75 -2.94
CA GLY A 15 -13.37 2.36 -3.85
C GLY A 15 -13.12 2.80 -5.29
N LEU A 16 -12.63 4.04 -5.48
CA LEU A 16 -12.29 4.58 -6.81
C LEU A 16 -11.11 3.83 -7.44
N TYR A 17 -10.13 3.44 -6.63
CA TYR A 17 -9.00 2.62 -7.07
C TYR A 17 -9.44 1.22 -7.51
N VAL A 18 -10.29 0.56 -6.72
CA VAL A 18 -10.87 -0.75 -7.05
C VAL A 18 -11.71 -0.66 -8.32
N PHE A 19 -12.51 0.40 -8.46
CA PHE A 19 -13.32 0.63 -9.66
C PHE A 19 -12.45 0.79 -10.91
N LEU A 20 -11.36 1.56 -10.83
CA LEU A 20 -10.41 1.73 -11.94
C LEU A 20 -9.75 0.40 -12.33
N LEU A 21 -9.32 -0.39 -11.35
CA LEU A 21 -8.76 -1.72 -11.58
C LEU A 21 -9.78 -2.66 -12.22
N TYR A 22 -11.02 -2.64 -11.76
CA TYR A 22 -12.11 -3.44 -12.32
C TYR A 22 -12.44 -3.03 -13.75
N ALA A 23 -12.53 -1.73 -14.02
CA ALA A 23 -12.75 -1.21 -15.37
C ALA A 23 -11.61 -1.61 -16.31
N PHE A 24 -10.37 -1.50 -15.86
CA PHE A 24 -9.19 -1.96 -16.62
C PHE A 24 -9.25 -3.47 -16.87
N ALA A 25 -9.54 -4.28 -15.85
CA ALA A 25 -9.65 -5.73 -15.99
C ALA A 25 -10.85 -6.17 -16.85
N THR A 26 -11.90 -5.36 -16.97
CA THR A 26 -13.08 -5.74 -17.76
C THR A 26 -12.95 -5.29 -19.22
N TRP A 27 -12.37 -4.11 -19.46
CA TRP A 27 -12.32 -3.49 -20.79
C TRP A 27 -11.00 -3.69 -21.52
N ILE A 28 -9.89 -3.64 -20.80
CA ILE A 28 -8.54 -3.71 -21.40
C ILE A 28 -8.02 -5.15 -21.44
N TRP A 29 -8.38 -5.96 -20.44
CA TRP A 29 -8.01 -7.38 -20.38
C TRP A 29 -8.41 -8.23 -21.60
N PRO A 30 -9.63 -8.13 -22.17
CA PRO A 30 -9.99 -8.91 -23.36
C PRO A 30 -9.28 -8.43 -24.64
N VAL A 31 -8.65 -7.26 -24.62
CA VAL A 31 -7.92 -6.69 -25.75
C VAL A 31 -6.41 -6.96 -25.65
N LEU A 32 -5.92 -7.34 -24.46
CA LEU A 32 -4.50 -7.57 -24.20
C LEU A 32 -4.06 -8.93 -24.77
N PRO A 33 -2.96 -8.98 -25.53
CA PRO A 33 -2.35 -10.23 -25.96
C PRO A 33 -1.76 -11.02 -24.77
N ASP A 34 -1.67 -12.34 -24.90
CA ASP A 34 -1.33 -13.28 -23.81
C ASP A 34 -0.05 -12.92 -23.03
N TRP A 35 0.96 -12.37 -23.71
CA TRP A 35 2.21 -11.94 -23.09
C TRP A 35 2.03 -10.76 -22.12
N ALA A 36 1.09 -9.86 -22.39
CA ALA A 36 0.80 -8.72 -21.53
C ALA A 36 -0.02 -9.12 -20.30
N MET A 37 -0.85 -10.16 -20.43
CA MET A 37 -1.58 -10.78 -19.32
C MET A 37 -0.60 -11.35 -18.29
N LEU A 38 0.46 -12.05 -18.75
CA LEU A 38 1.56 -12.55 -17.90
C LEU A 38 2.25 -11.43 -17.11
N ILE A 39 2.58 -10.32 -17.77
CA ILE A 39 3.21 -9.16 -17.12
C ILE A 39 2.29 -8.57 -16.05
N ALA A 40 0.98 -8.43 -16.35
CA ALA A 40 0.01 -7.93 -15.40
C ALA A 40 -0.10 -8.84 -14.16
N PHE A 41 -0.10 -10.16 -14.33
CA PHE A 41 -0.08 -11.11 -13.21
C PHE A 41 1.18 -10.96 -12.35
N VAL A 42 2.35 -10.84 -12.98
CA VAL A 42 3.61 -10.65 -12.25
C VAL A 42 3.59 -9.33 -11.47
N LEU A 43 3.11 -8.24 -12.07
CA LEU A 43 2.99 -6.94 -11.40
C LEU A 43 2.04 -6.99 -10.20
N ILE A 44 0.88 -7.64 -10.34
CA ILE A 44 -0.06 -7.84 -9.23
C ILE A 44 0.60 -8.65 -8.12
N ALA A 45 1.27 -9.76 -8.45
CA ALA A 45 1.98 -10.58 -7.46
C ALA A 45 3.08 -9.80 -6.73
N VAL A 46 3.87 -9.00 -7.44
CA VAL A 46 4.90 -8.14 -6.85
C VAL A 46 4.27 -7.08 -5.96
N PHE A 47 3.13 -6.49 -6.32
CA PHE A 47 2.43 -5.54 -5.46
C PHE A 47 1.88 -6.21 -4.20
N LEU A 48 1.29 -7.40 -4.35
CA LEU A 48 0.71 -8.17 -3.26
C LEU A 48 1.75 -8.60 -2.22
N VAL A 49 2.94 -9.00 -2.69
CA VAL A 49 4.06 -9.42 -1.84
C VAL A 49 4.90 -8.23 -1.35
N GLY A 50 5.08 -7.21 -2.20
CA GLY A 50 5.87 -6.01 -1.89
C GLY A 50 5.20 -5.10 -0.86
N SER A 51 3.88 -4.99 -0.87
CA SER A 51 3.11 -4.18 0.09
C SER A 51 3.36 -4.56 1.56
N PRO A 52 3.22 -5.83 2.00
CA PRO A 52 3.53 -6.21 3.38
C PRO A 52 5.02 -6.05 3.71
N ILE A 53 5.93 -6.27 2.76
CA ILE A 53 7.37 -6.04 2.98
C ILE A 53 7.66 -4.56 3.25
N MET A 54 7.06 -3.67 2.48
CA MET A 54 7.21 -2.22 2.69
C MET A 54 6.57 -1.78 4.01
N ALA A 55 5.40 -2.31 4.35
CA ALA A 55 4.74 -2.04 5.62
C ALA A 55 5.60 -2.49 6.81
N LEU A 56 6.15 -3.71 6.78
CA LEU A 56 7.05 -4.23 7.81
C LEU A 56 8.32 -3.39 7.94
N ARG A 57 8.91 -2.97 6.80
CA ARG A 57 10.09 -2.06 6.80
C ARG A 57 9.77 -0.73 7.47
N HIS A 58 8.60 -0.14 7.18
CA HIS A 58 8.18 1.12 7.78
C HIS A 58 7.98 0.97 9.29
N TYR A 59 7.29 -0.09 9.74
CA TYR A 59 7.15 -0.39 11.17
C TYR A 59 8.49 -0.59 11.89
N GLY A 60 9.46 -1.24 11.24
CA GLY A 60 10.81 -1.44 11.76
C GLY A 60 11.57 -0.12 11.97
N GLN A 61 11.47 0.81 11.01
CA GLN A 61 12.09 2.13 11.10
C GLN A 61 11.47 3.01 12.19
N VAL A 62 10.14 2.97 12.36
CA VAL A 62 9.47 3.72 13.42
C VAL A 62 9.90 3.21 14.80
N ARG A 63 10.04 1.89 14.96
CA ARG A 63 10.48 1.29 16.23
C ARG A 63 11.93 1.62 16.59
N SER A 64 12.84 1.62 15.62
CA SER A 64 14.24 1.96 15.85
C SER A 64 14.43 3.46 16.10
N ALA A 65 13.71 4.33 15.39
CA ALA A 65 13.71 5.77 15.64
C ALA A 65 13.14 6.11 17.04
N ALA A 66 12.04 5.48 17.43
CA ALA A 66 11.45 5.67 18.77
C ALA A 66 12.35 5.16 19.90
N ARG A 67 13.13 4.10 19.67
CA ARG A 67 14.12 3.62 20.65
C ARG A 67 15.29 4.59 20.81
N LYS A 68 15.77 5.17 19.71
CA LYS A 68 16.87 6.13 19.73
C LYS A 68 16.49 7.43 20.46
N ALA A 69 15.28 7.93 20.23
CA ALA A 69 14.76 9.10 20.94
C ALA A 69 14.60 8.88 22.45
N ARG A 70 14.25 7.66 22.91
CA ARG A 70 14.16 7.35 24.34
C ARG A 70 15.51 7.12 25.03
N GLY A 71 16.49 6.58 24.31
CA GLY A 71 17.84 6.37 24.85
C GLY A 71 18.61 7.68 25.05
N ASP A 72 18.43 8.65 24.15
CA ASP A 72 19.10 9.97 24.25
C ASP A 72 18.58 10.84 25.42
N ASP A 73 17.41 10.54 25.98
CA ASP A 73 16.85 11.24 27.14
C ASP A 73 17.34 10.66 28.48
N GLU A 74 17.67 9.37 28.54
CA GLU A 74 18.25 8.74 29.75
C GLU A 74 19.73 9.10 29.95
N ASP A 75 20.49 9.33 28.88
CA ASP A 75 21.91 9.72 28.96
C ASP A 75 22.12 11.22 29.31
N LYS A 76 21.03 12.00 29.41
CA LYS A 76 21.05 13.45 29.71
C LYS A 76 20.46 13.84 31.07
N ALA A 77 19.97 12.87 31.85
CA ALA A 77 19.43 13.09 33.20
C ALA A 77 20.45 12.66 34.27
#